data_AF-W0TBW2-F1
#
_entry.id   AF-W0TBW2-F1
#
_cell.length_a   1.000
_cell.length_b   1.000
_cell.length_c   1.000
_cell.angle_alpha   90.00
_cell.angle_beta   90.00
_cell.angle_gamma   90.00
#
_symmetry.space_group_name_H-M   'P 1'
#
loop_
_entity.id
_entity.type
_entity.pdbx_description
1 polymer ?
#
loop_
_entity_poly.entity_id
_entity_poly.type
_entity_poly.pdbx_seq_one_letter_code
_entity_poly.pdbx_strand_id
1 'polypeptide(L)'
;MLEYFVEHHQWIGTVYIWIYYKNTGLQVGKIGQNGRSLELIGTEEENNQFVIELPCAVEPTRAKLNYKGDLYNLRLTAVKNEQRFDRSSNHIMEEVVSKWMRKDLVKGPFTFYCSCCNDQLICSKDYTKVRDMPSEFWAEFMDYWHCHKPHSDTNSTLSNGFDNKFTKSVVPTVGEICLSDSFIYIHKDSLNSKIVYDYNNVFCNSCKQVLGSVNRDGSIGFKKWCLKAEINKEIETIDISNYVLNQIFNELKAHSTRLFHIRDNSIAMEVQVWVFGFGSTISFSNSHLLTNCMKILYQRGGPPNGPQNSQNIELIEVDEPNALSAFISRLDDVNSNLPHDLQRMNEWKVGYISCD
;
A
#
# COMPACT_ATOMS: atom_id res chain seq x y z
N MET A 1 -18.59 -19.08 21.00
CA MET A 1 -17.94 -17.79 20.69
C MET A 1 -18.14 -17.53 19.20
N LEU A 2 -18.62 -16.34 18.84
CA LEU A 2 -18.89 -15.98 17.45
C LEU A 2 -17.67 -15.24 16.91
N GLU A 3 -17.09 -15.75 15.82
CA GLU A 3 -16.02 -15.09 15.08
C GLU A 3 -16.56 -14.64 13.73
N TYR A 4 -16.07 -13.51 13.23
CA TYR A 4 -16.53 -13.00 11.94
C TYR A 4 -15.43 -12.24 11.21
N PHE A 5 -15.60 -12.20 9.90
CA PHE A 5 -14.82 -11.42 8.95
C PHE A 5 -15.79 -10.68 8.03
N VAL A 6 -15.57 -9.39 7.83
CA VAL A 6 -16.35 -8.55 6.91
C VAL A 6 -15.42 -8.05 5.81
N GLU A 7 -15.82 -8.20 4.56
CA GLU A 7 -15.15 -7.61 3.39
C GLU A 7 -16.12 -6.69 2.65
N HIS A 8 -15.80 -5.41 2.61
CA HIS A 8 -16.51 -4.41 1.83
C HIS A 8 -15.74 -4.12 0.53
N HIS A 9 -16.35 -4.47 -0.60
CA HIS A 9 -15.90 -4.10 -1.93
C HIS A 9 -16.57 -2.81 -2.39
N GLN A 10 -15.87 -1.69 -2.26
CA GLN A 10 -16.39 -0.36 -2.58
C GLN A 10 -16.92 -0.25 -4.02
N TRP A 11 -16.21 -0.80 -5.01
CA TRP A 11 -16.59 -0.75 -6.43
C TRP A 11 -17.89 -1.47 -6.80
N ILE A 12 -18.12 -2.60 -6.15
CA ILE A 12 -19.29 -3.46 -6.44
C ILE A 12 -20.44 -3.07 -5.50
N GLY A 13 -20.20 -2.22 -4.50
CA GLY A 13 -21.18 -1.84 -3.49
C GLY A 13 -21.67 -3.05 -2.71
N THR A 14 -20.79 -4.02 -2.47
CA THR A 14 -21.14 -5.29 -1.81
C THR A 14 -20.35 -5.45 -0.53
N VAL A 15 -21.05 -5.84 0.54
CA VAL A 15 -20.45 -6.23 1.81
C VAL A 15 -20.68 -7.72 1.99
N TYR A 16 -19.59 -8.48 2.06
CA TYR A 16 -19.62 -9.90 2.43
C TYR A 16 -19.29 -10.03 3.90
N ILE A 17 -20.05 -10.88 4.59
CA ILE A 17 -19.85 -11.19 6.00
C ILE A 17 -19.75 -12.71 6.10
N TRP A 18 -18.66 -13.17 6.69
CA TRP A 18 -18.46 -14.58 7.02
C TRP A 18 -18.46 -14.71 8.53
N ILE A 19 -19.23 -15.65 9.04
CA ILE A 19 -19.44 -15.86 10.47
C ILE A 19 -19.16 -17.31 10.77
N TYR A 20 -18.22 -17.55 11.68
CA TYR A 20 -17.99 -18.88 12.23
C TYR A 20 -18.78 -19.02 13.53
N TYR A 21 -19.72 -19.97 13.54
CA TYR A 21 -20.61 -20.23 14.65
C TYR A 21 -20.88 -21.73 14.76
N LYS A 22 -20.41 -22.34 15.86
CA LYS A 22 -20.48 -23.80 16.08
C LYS A 22 -21.88 -24.33 16.35
N ASN A 23 -22.81 -23.48 16.78
CA ASN A 23 -24.17 -23.92 17.05
C ASN A 23 -25.01 -23.84 15.79
N THR A 24 -26.06 -24.65 15.73
CA THR A 24 -27.03 -24.61 14.64
C THR A 24 -28.04 -23.50 14.86
N GLY A 25 -28.55 -22.96 13.76
CA GLY A 25 -29.66 -22.01 13.81
C GLY A 25 -29.26 -20.56 14.09
N LEU A 26 -28.32 -20.02 13.33
CA LEU A 26 -28.08 -18.58 13.30
C LEU A 26 -29.00 -17.91 12.28
N GLN A 27 -29.64 -16.80 12.66
CA GLN A 27 -30.50 -16.01 11.78
C GLN A 27 -30.12 -14.52 11.79
N VAL A 28 -30.40 -13.85 10.68
CA VAL A 28 -30.28 -12.39 10.58
C VAL A 28 -31.42 -11.75 11.36
N GLY A 29 -31.07 -10.92 12.34
CA GLY A 29 -31.98 -10.05 13.07
C GLY A 29 -32.25 -8.76 12.30
N LYS A 30 -32.04 -7.61 12.94
CA LYS A 30 -32.20 -6.28 12.32
C LYS A 30 -30.87 -5.68 11.88
N ILE A 31 -30.94 -4.84 10.85
CA ILE A 31 -29.88 -3.88 10.55
C ILE A 31 -30.14 -2.63 11.40
N GLY A 32 -29.09 -2.09 12.03
CA GLY A 32 -29.18 -0.88 12.85
C GLY A 32 -29.74 0.32 12.07
N GLN A 33 -30.31 1.30 12.77
CA GLN A 33 -30.97 2.46 12.15
C GLN A 33 -30.04 3.27 11.21
N ASN A 34 -28.74 3.29 11.51
CA ASN A 34 -27.72 3.94 10.70
C ASN A 34 -27.15 3.05 9.58
N GLY A 35 -27.64 1.82 9.43
CA GLY A 35 -27.14 0.84 8.48
C GLY A 35 -25.75 0.28 8.79
N ARG A 36 -25.14 0.60 9.93
CA ARG A 36 -23.74 0.26 10.25
C ARG A 36 -23.58 -0.89 11.24
N SER A 37 -24.67 -1.51 11.66
CA SER A 37 -24.61 -2.69 12.51
C SER A 37 -25.59 -3.76 12.02
N LEU A 38 -25.21 -5.02 12.23
CA LEU A 38 -26.01 -6.19 11.91
C LEU A 38 -26.23 -7.01 13.18
N GLU A 39 -27.49 -7.21 13.53
CA GLU A 39 -27.89 -8.11 14.60
C GLU A 39 -28.00 -9.55 14.08
N LEU A 40 -27.50 -10.50 14.86
CA LEU A 40 -27.63 -11.94 14.64
C LEU A 40 -28.29 -12.58 15.86
N ILE A 41 -29.20 -13.53 15.62
CA ILE A 41 -29.98 -14.20 16.66
C ILE A 41 -29.75 -15.71 16.55
N GLY A 42 -29.32 -16.34 17.64
CA GLY A 42 -29.27 -17.80 17.76
C GLY A 42 -30.65 -18.37 18.09
N THR A 43 -31.08 -19.44 17.42
CA THR A 43 -32.44 -19.99 17.57
C THR A 43 -32.56 -21.08 18.62
N GLU A 44 -31.45 -21.64 19.11
CA GLU A 44 -31.45 -22.82 19.99
C GLU A 44 -31.19 -22.50 21.47
N GLU A 45 -30.59 -21.35 21.78
CA GLU A 45 -30.37 -20.87 23.14
C GLU A 45 -31.09 -19.53 23.31
N GLU A 46 -32.12 -19.49 24.18
CA GLU A 46 -32.81 -18.24 24.50
C GLU A 46 -31.80 -17.18 24.97
N ASN A 47 -31.80 -16.01 24.31
CA ASN A 47 -30.95 -14.81 24.53
C ASN A 47 -29.55 -14.74 23.87
N ASN A 48 -29.17 -15.62 22.94
CA ASN A 48 -27.94 -15.39 22.18
C ASN A 48 -28.15 -14.38 21.04
N GLN A 49 -27.92 -13.10 21.33
CA GLN A 49 -27.91 -12.01 20.37
C GLN A 49 -26.48 -11.49 20.20
N PHE A 50 -26.07 -11.31 18.94
CA PHE A 50 -24.76 -10.77 18.59
C PHE A 50 -24.91 -9.55 17.70
N VAL A 51 -23.99 -8.61 17.80
CA VAL A 51 -23.94 -7.42 16.94
C VAL A 51 -22.60 -7.36 16.23
N ILE A 52 -22.65 -7.25 14.90
CA ILE A 52 -21.48 -7.03 14.04
C ILE A 52 -21.49 -5.58 13.60
N GLU A 53 -20.41 -4.87 13.89
CA GLU A 53 -20.17 -3.53 13.33
C GLU A 53 -19.70 -3.64 11.88
N LEU A 54 -20.34 -2.89 10.99
CA LEU A 54 -20.11 -2.91 9.56
C LEU A 54 -19.19 -1.74 9.16
N PRO A 55 -18.24 -1.96 8.23
CA PRO A 55 -17.33 -0.92 7.77
C PRO A 55 -18.02 0.19 6.96
N CYS A 56 -19.26 -0.02 6.53
CA CYS A 56 -20.07 0.98 5.84
C CYS A 56 -21.56 0.78 6.13
N ALA A 57 -22.37 1.79 5.78
CA ALA A 57 -23.82 1.65 5.84
C ALA A 57 -24.32 0.70 4.75
N VAL A 58 -25.23 -0.20 5.09
CA VAL A 58 -25.86 -1.14 4.15
C VAL A 58 -27.37 -0.89 4.01
N GLU A 59 -27.89 -1.23 2.84
CA GLU A 59 -29.31 -1.17 2.53
C GLU A 59 -30.08 -2.17 3.42
N PRO A 60 -31.28 -1.82 3.91
CA PRO A 60 -32.16 -2.77 4.58
C PRO A 60 -32.43 -3.98 3.69
N THR A 61 -32.28 -5.19 4.22
CA THR A 61 -32.47 -6.41 3.44
C THR A 61 -33.13 -7.53 4.24
N ARG A 62 -33.76 -8.45 3.51
CA ARG A 62 -34.24 -9.75 4.02
C ARG A 62 -33.28 -10.88 3.62
N ALA A 63 -32.01 -10.55 3.38
CA ALA A 63 -30.99 -11.52 2.98
C ALA A 63 -30.92 -12.65 4.00
N LYS A 64 -30.89 -13.88 3.50
CA LYS A 64 -30.74 -15.07 4.33
C LYS A 64 -29.27 -15.45 4.43
N LEU A 65 -28.88 -16.02 5.57
CA LEU A 65 -27.58 -16.64 5.71
C LEU A 65 -27.51 -17.90 4.85
N ASN A 66 -26.48 -18.00 4.03
CA ASN A 66 -26.05 -19.27 3.45
C ASN A 66 -25.06 -19.90 4.42
N TYR A 67 -25.01 -21.22 4.53
CA TYR A 67 -24.04 -21.87 5.42
C TYR A 67 -23.51 -23.18 4.85
N LYS A 68 -22.29 -23.51 5.25
CA LYS A 68 -21.63 -24.79 4.98
C LYS A 68 -20.89 -25.22 6.25
N GLY A 69 -21.43 -26.23 6.94
CA GLY A 69 -20.96 -26.59 8.28
C GLY A 69 -21.16 -25.41 9.23
N ASP A 70 -20.11 -25.05 9.97
CA ASP A 70 -20.11 -23.97 10.97
C ASP A 70 -19.87 -22.57 10.36
N LEU A 71 -19.65 -22.49 9.04
CA LEU A 71 -19.37 -21.22 8.34
C LEU A 71 -20.64 -20.70 7.67
N TYR A 72 -21.10 -19.56 8.13
CA TYR A 72 -22.20 -18.79 7.55
C TYR A 72 -21.66 -17.66 6.69
N ASN A 73 -22.37 -17.33 5.61
CA ASN A 73 -22.08 -16.23 4.70
C ASN A 73 -23.34 -15.39 4.49
N LEU A 74 -23.17 -14.07 4.56
CA LEU A 74 -24.18 -13.09 4.20
C LEU A 74 -23.61 -12.12 3.16
N ARG A 75 -24.44 -11.78 2.18
CA ARG A 75 -24.15 -10.73 1.22
C ARG A 75 -25.14 -9.59 1.40
N LEU A 76 -24.62 -8.41 1.71
CA LEU A 76 -25.36 -7.16 1.85
C LEU A 76 -24.98 -6.18 0.73
N THR A 77 -25.86 -5.24 0.45
CA THR A 77 -25.60 -4.15 -0.51
C THR A 77 -25.26 -2.90 0.27
N ALA A 78 -24.12 -2.28 -0.03
CA ALA A 78 -23.74 -1.01 0.58
C ALA A 78 -24.68 0.10 0.10
N VAL A 79 -25.03 1.04 0.99
CA VAL A 79 -25.77 2.25 0.61
C VAL A 79 -24.92 3.03 -0.38
N LYS A 80 -25.51 3.42 -1.51
CA LYS A 80 -24.80 4.20 -2.54
C LYS A 80 -24.46 5.58 -1.98
N ASN A 81 -23.18 5.91 -1.86
CA ASN A 81 -22.75 7.30 -1.70
C ASN A 81 -22.95 8.05 -3.03
N GLU A 82 -23.32 9.33 -2.95
CA GLU A 82 -23.52 10.21 -4.13
C GLU A 82 -22.24 10.40 -4.96
N GLN A 83 -21.07 10.15 -4.37
CA GLN A 83 -19.80 10.02 -5.09
C GLN A 83 -19.79 8.71 -5.88
N ARG A 84 -20.36 8.77 -7.09
CA ARG A 84 -20.29 7.69 -8.06
C ARG A 84 -18.83 7.48 -8.44
N PHE A 85 -18.21 6.39 -7.97
CA PHE A 85 -16.91 5.97 -8.48
C PHE A 85 -17.08 5.65 -9.97
N ASP A 86 -16.51 6.52 -10.80
CA ASP A 86 -16.48 6.33 -12.25
C ASP A 86 -15.54 5.17 -12.56
N ARG A 87 -16.09 4.07 -13.06
CA ARG A 87 -15.30 2.89 -13.45
C ARG A 87 -14.30 3.18 -14.58
N SER A 88 -14.45 4.30 -15.29
CA SER A 88 -13.51 4.76 -16.31
C SER A 88 -12.35 5.60 -15.75
N SER A 89 -12.45 6.03 -14.49
CA SER A 89 -11.38 6.72 -13.78
C SER A 89 -10.51 5.72 -13.01
N ASN A 90 -9.19 5.81 -13.16
CA ASN A 90 -8.22 5.07 -12.33
C ASN A 90 -8.14 5.66 -10.90
N HIS A 91 -9.23 6.20 -10.36
CA HIS A 91 -9.25 6.96 -9.10
C HIS A 91 -8.66 6.17 -7.93
N ILE A 92 -8.79 4.84 -7.85
CA ILE A 92 -8.17 4.11 -6.74
C ILE A 92 -6.65 3.94 -6.91
N MET A 93 -6.13 3.87 -8.14
CA MET A 93 -4.67 3.97 -8.33
C MET A 93 -4.16 5.36 -7.90
N GLU A 94 -5.00 6.40 -7.99
CA GLU A 94 -4.73 7.74 -7.49
C GLU A 94 -4.99 7.91 -5.98
N GLU A 95 -5.82 7.07 -5.36
CA GLU A 95 -6.07 7.07 -3.91
C GLU A 95 -5.05 6.23 -3.14
N VAL A 96 -4.50 5.19 -3.77
CA VAL A 96 -3.32 4.49 -3.27
C VAL A 96 -2.07 5.34 -3.56
N VAL A 97 -1.91 6.35 -2.72
CA VAL A 97 -0.71 7.18 -2.63
C VAL A 97 -0.01 6.80 -1.35
N SER A 98 1.31 6.63 -1.43
CA SER A 98 2.13 6.47 -0.23
C SER A 98 1.94 7.65 0.73
N LYS A 99 2.20 7.43 2.02
CA LYS A 99 2.20 8.50 3.02
C LYS A 99 3.35 9.48 2.76
N TRP A 100 3.21 10.69 3.29
CA TRP A 100 4.22 11.76 3.22
C TRP A 100 4.53 12.19 1.79
N MET A 101 3.50 12.30 0.97
CA MET A 101 3.59 12.96 -0.34
C MET A 101 3.30 14.44 -0.19
N ARG A 102 3.52 15.23 -1.24
CA ARG A 102 3.35 16.69 -1.21
C ARG A 102 1.99 17.07 -0.65
N LYS A 103 0.92 16.38 -1.07
CA LYS A 103 -0.45 16.61 -0.60
C LYS A 103 -0.61 16.50 0.92
N ASP A 104 0.23 15.72 1.59
CA ASP A 104 0.20 15.52 3.04
C ASP A 104 1.03 16.58 3.74
N LEU A 105 2.24 16.85 3.22
CA LEU A 105 3.21 17.74 3.85
C LEU A 105 2.89 19.23 3.69
N VAL A 106 2.19 19.64 2.63
CA VAL A 106 1.87 21.07 2.41
C VAL A 106 0.65 21.56 3.20
N LYS A 107 -0.03 20.67 3.93
CA LYS A 107 -1.21 21.02 4.76
C LYS A 107 -0.85 21.81 6.02
N GLY A 108 0.41 21.74 6.46
CA GLY A 108 0.87 22.40 7.68
C GLY A 108 2.35 22.18 7.92
N PRO A 109 2.89 22.66 9.05
CA PRO A 109 4.28 22.39 9.40
C PRO A 109 4.49 20.89 9.63
N PHE A 110 5.63 20.39 9.16
CA PHE A 110 6.07 19.01 9.38
C PHE A 110 7.51 18.96 9.87
N THR A 111 7.85 17.86 10.54
CA THR A 111 9.21 17.54 10.99
C THR A 111 9.47 16.05 10.85
N PHE A 112 10.62 15.66 10.33
CA PHE A 112 11.07 14.27 10.30
C PHE A 112 12.13 14.03 11.37
N TYR A 113 11.98 12.92 12.08
CA TYR A 113 12.86 12.44 13.13
C TYR A 113 13.46 11.10 12.73
N CYS A 114 14.64 10.78 13.27
CA CYS A 114 15.21 9.45 13.17
C CYS A 114 14.31 8.44 13.90
N SER A 115 13.89 7.35 13.24
CA SER A 115 13.03 6.34 13.88
C SER A 115 13.71 5.62 15.05
N CYS A 116 15.05 5.56 15.06
CA CYS A 116 15.82 4.88 16.11
C CYS A 116 16.00 5.72 17.38
N CYS A 117 16.33 7.01 17.26
CA CYS A 117 16.71 7.85 18.42
C CYS A 117 15.86 9.12 18.61
N ASN A 118 14.87 9.34 17.74
CA ASN A 118 14.02 10.54 17.73
C ASN A 118 14.77 11.88 17.55
N ASP A 119 16.03 11.88 17.09
CA ASP A 119 16.71 13.13 16.77
C ASP A 119 16.03 13.80 15.55
N GLN A 120 15.76 15.09 15.64
CA GLN A 120 15.11 15.87 14.58
C GLN A 120 16.06 16.03 13.39
N LEU A 121 15.73 15.43 12.26
CA LEU A 121 16.58 15.41 11.06
C LEU A 121 16.22 16.51 10.06
N ILE A 122 14.93 16.73 9.79
CA ILE A 122 14.44 17.67 8.76
C ILE A 122 13.29 18.46 9.37
N CYS A 123 13.33 19.80 9.30
CA CYS A 123 12.22 20.66 9.69
C CYS A 123 11.69 21.41 8.48
N SER A 124 10.37 21.47 8.31
CA SER A 124 9.71 22.22 7.23
C SER A 124 10.16 23.69 7.10
N LYS A 125 10.61 24.31 8.20
CA LYS A 125 11.11 25.71 8.21
C LYS A 125 12.43 25.88 7.44
N ASP A 126 13.21 24.82 7.27
CA ASP A 126 14.51 24.85 6.60
C ASP A 126 14.37 24.71 5.07
N TYR A 127 13.16 24.48 4.57
CA TYR A 127 12.89 24.18 3.17
C TYR A 127 11.80 25.11 2.63
N THR A 128 11.99 25.57 1.39
CA THR A 128 11.09 26.54 0.74
C THR A 128 10.12 25.87 -0.22
N LYS A 129 10.42 24.64 -0.65
CA LYS A 129 9.65 23.95 -1.68
C LYS A 129 9.57 22.45 -1.41
N VAL A 130 8.39 21.90 -1.62
CA VAL A 130 8.11 20.46 -1.55
C VAL A 130 7.41 20.05 -2.85
N ARG A 131 7.88 18.98 -3.48
CA ARG A 131 7.24 18.42 -4.68
C ARG A 131 7.33 16.90 -4.71
N ASP A 132 6.38 16.30 -5.41
CA ASP A 132 6.44 14.89 -5.75
C ASP A 132 7.39 14.70 -6.95
N MET A 133 8.14 13.61 -6.92
CA MET A 133 8.83 13.09 -8.08
C MET A 133 7.81 12.49 -9.05
N PRO A 134 8.10 12.51 -10.36
CA PRO A 134 7.32 11.74 -11.32
C PRO A 134 7.39 10.25 -10.99
N SER A 135 6.44 9.47 -11.50
CA SER A 135 6.46 8.01 -11.36
C SER A 135 7.76 7.42 -11.90
N GLU A 136 8.19 6.29 -11.35
CA GLU A 136 9.40 5.57 -11.77
C GLU A 136 9.44 5.33 -13.29
N PHE A 137 8.30 4.94 -13.86
CA PHE A 137 8.11 4.69 -15.29
C PHE A 137 7.84 5.94 -16.14
N TRP A 138 7.96 7.15 -15.58
CA TRP A 138 7.61 8.38 -16.30
C TRP A 138 8.45 8.58 -17.56
N ALA A 139 9.76 8.31 -17.50
CA ALA A 139 10.62 8.43 -18.66
C ALA A 139 10.20 7.47 -19.79
N GLU A 140 9.78 6.26 -19.44
CA GLU A 140 9.27 5.26 -20.40
C GLU A 140 7.92 5.67 -20.98
N PHE A 141 7.02 6.21 -20.15
CA PHE A 141 5.76 6.79 -20.63
C PHE A 141 5.99 7.96 -21.59
N MET A 142 7.00 8.78 -21.32
CA MET A 142 7.39 9.84 -22.25
C MET A 142 7.84 9.24 -23.59
N ASP A 143 8.55 8.12 -23.60
CA ASP A 143 8.94 7.44 -24.84
C ASP A 143 7.74 6.82 -25.59
N TYR A 144 6.72 6.31 -24.88
CA TYR A 144 5.50 5.77 -25.50
C TYR A 144 4.56 6.84 -26.07
N TRP A 145 4.54 8.04 -25.48
CA TRP A 145 3.63 9.12 -25.91
C TRP A 145 4.10 9.87 -27.15
N HIS A 146 5.38 9.83 -27.48
CA HIS A 146 5.90 10.51 -28.67
C HIS A 146 5.96 9.54 -29.85
N CYS A 147 5.02 9.65 -30.79
CA CYS A 147 5.11 8.90 -32.06
C CYS A 147 6.36 9.27 -32.89
N HIS A 148 6.92 10.46 -32.66
CA HIS A 148 8.23 10.88 -33.15
C HIS A 148 8.96 11.66 -32.05
N LYS A 149 10.16 11.21 -31.67
CA LYS A 149 11.06 12.06 -30.87
C LYS A 149 11.39 13.29 -31.73
N PRO A 150 11.22 14.52 -31.22
CA PRO A 150 11.52 15.72 -32.01
C PRO A 150 12.96 15.63 -32.47
N HIS A 151 13.16 15.77 -33.77
CA HIS A 151 14.46 15.57 -34.38
C HIS A 151 15.42 16.64 -33.86
N SER A 152 16.61 16.20 -33.47
CA SER A 152 17.73 17.08 -33.20
C SER A 152 18.19 17.65 -34.54
N ASP A 153 17.65 18.80 -34.94
CA ASP A 153 18.18 19.53 -36.09
C ASP A 153 19.64 19.87 -35.79
N THR A 154 20.53 19.26 -36.57
CA THR A 154 21.98 19.13 -36.37
C THR A 154 22.76 20.45 -36.51
N ASN A 155 22.11 21.61 -36.48
CA ASN A 155 22.75 22.92 -36.67
C ASN A 155 22.40 23.98 -35.62
N SER A 156 22.00 23.56 -34.42
CA SER A 156 21.95 24.48 -33.28
C SER A 156 22.59 23.87 -32.05
N THR A 157 23.38 24.66 -31.34
CA THR A 157 23.98 24.39 -30.02
C THR A 157 22.94 24.08 -28.91
N LEU A 158 21.69 23.82 -29.28
CA LEU A 158 20.55 23.44 -28.45
C LEU A 158 20.27 21.92 -28.50
N SER A 159 20.97 21.15 -29.35
CA SER A 159 20.75 19.71 -29.57
C SER A 159 21.03 18.84 -28.34
N ASN A 160 21.89 19.27 -27.41
CA ASN A 160 22.11 18.59 -26.14
C ASN A 160 21.03 18.90 -25.08
N GLY A 161 20.00 19.70 -25.40
CA GLY A 161 19.03 20.21 -24.44
C GLY A 161 17.72 19.45 -24.36
N PHE A 162 17.31 18.73 -25.41
CA PHE A 162 16.00 18.08 -25.44
C PHE A 162 16.01 16.70 -24.78
N ASP A 163 16.95 15.82 -25.16
CA ASP A 163 17.16 14.54 -24.46
C ASP A 163 17.41 14.78 -22.96
N ASN A 164 18.21 15.80 -22.63
CA ASN A 164 18.49 16.20 -21.24
C ASN A 164 17.30 16.85 -20.49
N LYS A 165 16.20 17.23 -21.14
CA LYS A 165 15.03 17.82 -20.43
C LYS A 165 14.03 16.76 -19.97
N PHE A 166 13.95 15.65 -20.71
CA PHE A 166 12.97 14.59 -20.44
C PHE A 166 13.59 13.31 -19.88
N THR A 167 14.92 13.13 -19.96
CA THR A 167 15.61 11.96 -19.37
C THR A 167 16.46 12.30 -18.15
N LYS A 168 16.62 13.59 -17.82
CA LYS A 168 17.44 13.97 -16.67
C LYS A 168 16.68 13.71 -15.38
N SER A 169 17.28 12.87 -14.54
CA SER A 169 16.79 12.58 -13.19
C SER A 169 16.45 13.86 -12.46
N VAL A 170 15.30 13.82 -11.78
CA VAL A 170 14.78 14.95 -11.04
C VAL A 170 15.63 15.18 -9.79
N VAL A 171 16.62 16.07 -9.89
CA VAL A 171 17.49 16.43 -8.78
C VAL A 171 16.83 17.54 -7.93
N PRO A 172 16.78 17.41 -6.58
CA PRO A 172 16.35 18.50 -5.71
C PRO A 172 17.32 19.67 -5.73
N THR A 173 16.79 20.89 -5.75
CA THR A 173 17.58 22.12 -5.56
C THR A 173 17.83 22.40 -4.07
N VAL A 174 18.76 23.31 -3.74
CA VAL A 174 19.02 23.70 -2.35
C VAL A 174 17.73 24.28 -1.73
N GLY A 175 17.33 23.76 -0.57
CA GLY A 175 16.09 24.15 0.10
C GLY A 175 14.82 23.54 -0.52
N GLU A 176 14.94 22.53 -1.37
CA GLU A 176 13.83 21.76 -1.94
C GLU A 176 13.82 20.31 -1.44
N ILE A 177 12.61 19.80 -1.18
CA ILE A 177 12.35 18.39 -0.91
C ILE A 177 11.61 17.77 -2.10
N CYS A 178 12.14 16.68 -2.64
CA CYS A 178 11.52 15.83 -3.65
C CYS A 178 11.06 14.52 -3.01
N LEU A 179 9.84 14.08 -3.29
CA LEU A 179 9.21 12.92 -2.63
C LEU A 179 8.90 11.82 -3.66
N SER A 180 9.36 10.60 -3.43
CA SER A 180 8.84 9.41 -4.12
C SER A 180 7.99 8.57 -3.17
N ASP A 181 7.40 7.48 -3.66
CA ASP A 181 6.59 6.61 -2.81
C ASP A 181 7.39 6.02 -1.63
N SER A 182 8.67 5.71 -1.83
CA SER A 182 9.52 5.04 -0.83
C SER A 182 10.60 5.94 -0.21
N PHE A 183 10.95 7.04 -0.85
CA PHE A 183 12.11 7.86 -0.47
C PHE A 183 11.80 9.36 -0.41
N ILE A 184 12.61 10.08 0.35
CA ILE A 184 12.64 11.54 0.43
C ILE A 184 14.02 12.01 -0.04
N TYR A 185 14.07 12.93 -0.98
CA TYR A 185 15.30 13.43 -1.56
C TYR A 185 15.51 14.91 -1.27
N ILE A 186 16.72 15.27 -0.85
CA ILE A 186 17.15 16.67 -0.69
C ILE A 186 18.53 16.89 -1.31
N HIS A 187 18.87 18.15 -1.55
CA HIS A 187 20.21 18.50 -1.97
C HIS A 187 21.20 18.38 -0.80
N LYS A 188 22.40 17.84 -1.04
CA LYS A 188 23.46 17.65 -0.01
C LYS A 188 23.80 18.93 0.77
N ASP A 189 23.78 20.08 0.12
CA ASP A 189 24.07 21.37 0.76
C ASP A 189 22.91 21.88 1.64
N SER A 190 21.77 21.17 1.68
CA SER A 190 20.65 21.44 2.60
C SER A 190 20.74 20.64 3.89
N LEU A 191 21.79 19.84 4.07
CA LEU A 191 21.98 19.03 5.27
C LEU A 191 22.37 19.88 6.47
N ASN A 192 21.82 19.53 7.63
CA ASN A 192 22.27 20.06 8.92
C ASN A 192 23.29 19.11 9.57
N SER A 193 23.87 19.54 10.69
CA SER A 193 24.92 18.79 11.41
C SER A 193 24.46 17.48 12.06
N LYS A 194 23.16 17.17 12.05
CA LYS A 194 22.60 15.93 12.60
C LYS A 194 22.56 14.79 11.59
N ILE A 195 22.84 15.09 10.33
CA ILE A 195 22.93 14.11 9.26
C ILE A 195 24.37 14.12 8.76
N VAL A 196 24.97 12.94 8.68
CA VAL A 196 26.31 12.74 8.11
C VAL A 196 26.22 11.68 7.03
N TYR A 197 27.11 11.72 6.05
CA TYR A 197 27.09 10.76 4.94
C TYR A 197 28.52 10.36 4.54
N ASP A 198 28.65 9.15 4.00
CA ASP A 198 29.87 8.68 3.33
C ASP A 198 29.65 8.61 1.81
N TYR A 199 30.45 7.83 1.09
CA TYR A 199 30.33 7.71 -0.36
C TYR A 199 28.98 7.12 -0.82
N ASN A 200 28.36 6.25 -0.02
CA ASN A 200 27.16 5.50 -0.40
C ASN A 200 25.97 5.71 0.54
N ASN A 201 26.22 5.99 1.82
CA ASN A 201 25.22 5.90 2.88
C ASN A 201 25.05 7.23 3.60
N VAL A 202 23.83 7.42 4.11
CA VAL A 202 23.42 8.57 4.92
C VAL A 202 23.09 8.07 6.31
N PHE A 203 23.56 8.75 7.34
CA PHE A 203 23.46 8.33 8.72
C PHE A 203 22.92 9.43 9.63
N CYS A 204 22.20 9.02 10.67
CA CYS A 204 21.96 9.88 11.80
C CYS A 204 23.26 10.10 12.58
N ASN A 205 23.65 11.35 12.80
CA ASN A 205 24.88 11.65 13.52
C ASN A 205 24.82 11.18 14.99
N SER A 206 23.64 11.21 15.60
CA SER A 206 23.44 10.89 17.01
C SER A 206 23.51 9.39 17.32
N CYS A 207 22.85 8.54 16.53
CA CYS A 207 22.79 7.08 16.77
C CYS A 207 23.50 6.22 15.73
N LYS A 208 24.04 6.82 14.67
CA LYS A 208 24.71 6.14 13.55
C LYS A 208 23.83 5.18 12.73
N GLN A 209 22.51 5.19 12.96
CA GLN A 209 21.55 4.47 12.12
C GLN A 209 21.67 4.92 10.66
N VAL A 210 21.69 3.96 9.73
CA VAL A 210 21.58 4.22 8.29
C VAL A 210 20.17 4.73 8.00
N LEU A 211 20.07 5.92 7.43
CA LEU A 211 18.82 6.59 7.08
C LEU A 211 18.51 6.48 5.58
N GLY A 212 19.50 6.17 4.75
CA GLY A 212 19.35 6.07 3.30
C GLY A 212 20.68 6.13 2.58
N SER A 213 20.70 6.66 1.36
CA SER A 213 21.83 6.58 0.44
C SER A 213 22.16 7.91 -0.24
N VAL A 214 23.40 8.02 -0.70
CA VAL A 214 23.84 9.09 -1.58
C VAL A 214 23.64 8.64 -3.02
N ASN A 215 22.87 9.40 -3.79
CA ASN A 215 22.59 9.07 -5.18
C ASN A 215 23.74 9.48 -6.11
N ARG A 216 23.75 8.91 -7.33
CA ARG A 216 24.77 9.21 -8.35
C ARG A 216 24.81 10.69 -8.76
N ASP A 217 23.68 11.39 -8.68
CA ASP A 217 23.57 12.83 -8.95
C ASP A 217 24.04 13.70 -7.75
N GLY A 218 24.45 13.08 -6.64
CA GLY A 218 24.88 13.74 -5.41
C GLY A 218 23.73 14.17 -4.50
N SER A 219 22.47 13.86 -4.83
CA SER A 219 21.35 14.07 -3.93
C SER A 219 21.35 13.06 -2.78
N ILE A 220 20.73 13.44 -1.67
CA ILE A 220 20.64 12.64 -0.46
C ILE A 220 19.26 12.03 -0.40
N GLY A 221 19.17 10.70 -0.49
CA GLY A 221 17.93 9.94 -0.37
C GLY A 221 17.76 9.37 1.03
N PHE A 222 16.62 9.64 1.66
CA PHE A 222 16.20 9.04 2.92
C PHE A 222 15.14 7.98 2.66
N LYS A 223 15.30 6.82 3.30
CA LYS A 223 14.31 5.74 3.35
C LYS A 223 13.18 6.17 4.28
N LYS A 224 11.94 6.20 3.79
CA LYS A 224 10.80 6.65 4.61
C LYS A 224 10.60 5.80 5.87
N TRP A 225 10.81 4.49 5.80
CA TRP A 225 10.72 3.59 6.97
C TRP A 225 11.83 3.79 8.02
N CYS A 226 12.89 4.54 7.71
CA CYS A 226 13.92 4.92 8.68
C CYS A 226 13.61 6.24 9.40
N LEU A 227 12.43 6.82 9.15
CA LEU A 227 12.00 8.11 9.69
C LEU A 227 10.70 7.96 10.48
N LYS A 228 10.45 8.94 11.33
CA LYS A 228 9.15 9.24 11.95
C LYS A 228 8.76 10.65 11.56
N ALA A 229 7.54 10.86 11.10
CA ALA A 229 7.05 12.18 10.74
C ALA A 229 6.13 12.72 11.84
N GLU A 230 6.26 13.99 12.16
CA GLU A 230 5.23 14.75 12.85
C GLU A 230 4.61 15.70 11.83
N ILE A 231 3.34 15.48 11.50
CA ILE A 231 2.57 16.26 10.52
C ILE A 231 1.29 16.69 11.23
N ASN A 232 1.02 17.99 11.31
CA ASN A 232 -0.16 18.51 12.00
C ASN A 232 -0.34 18.01 13.46
N LYS A 233 0.78 17.78 14.17
CA LYS A 233 0.85 17.22 15.55
C LYS A 233 0.50 15.74 15.66
N GLU A 234 0.27 15.06 14.55
CA GLU A 234 0.14 13.61 14.51
C GLU A 234 1.49 12.99 14.18
N ILE A 235 1.82 11.91 14.91
CA ILE A 235 3.05 11.16 14.69
C ILE A 235 2.73 9.97 13.80
N GLU A 236 3.43 9.88 12.68
CA GLU A 236 3.28 8.82 11.71
C GLU A 236 4.61 8.08 11.49
N THR A 237 4.50 6.81 11.14
CA THR A 237 5.61 5.95 10.71
C THR A 237 5.19 5.18 9.47
N ILE A 238 6.16 4.74 8.68
CA ILE A 238 5.93 3.88 7.51
C ILE A 238 6.60 2.55 7.77
N ASP A 239 5.85 1.46 7.60
CA ASP A 239 6.38 0.11 7.74
C ASP A 239 7.27 -0.27 6.54
N ILE A 240 8.34 -1.03 6.78
CA ILE A 240 9.28 -1.42 5.72
C ILE A 240 8.62 -2.34 4.66
N SER A 241 7.56 -3.07 5.01
CA SER A 241 6.77 -3.84 4.03
C SER A 241 6.17 -2.97 2.93
N ASN A 242 5.96 -1.67 3.19
CA ASN A 242 5.46 -0.74 2.19
C ASN A 242 6.47 -0.55 1.04
N TYR A 243 7.76 -0.85 1.23
CA TYR A 243 8.73 -0.84 0.14
C TYR A 243 8.31 -1.82 -0.98
N VAL A 244 8.05 -3.08 -0.62
CA VAL A 244 7.59 -4.12 -1.55
C VAL A 244 6.22 -3.76 -2.13
N LEU A 245 5.32 -3.28 -1.28
CA LEU A 245 3.99 -2.87 -1.71
C LEU A 245 4.03 -1.73 -2.75
N ASN A 246 4.90 -0.74 -2.56
CA ASN A 246 5.10 0.35 -3.51
C ASN A 246 5.64 -0.16 -4.85
N GLN A 247 6.56 -1.13 -4.86
CA GLN A 247 7.04 -1.76 -6.09
C GLN A 247 5.89 -2.44 -6.85
N ILE A 248 5.07 -3.23 -6.15
CA ILE A 248 3.86 -3.84 -6.75
C ILE A 248 2.93 -2.76 -7.33
N PHE A 249 2.73 -1.64 -6.62
CA PHE A 249 1.91 -0.55 -7.11
C PHE A 249 2.48 0.14 -8.35
N ASN A 250 3.80 0.35 -8.40
CA ASN A 250 4.46 0.95 -9.56
C ASN A 250 4.24 0.09 -10.80
N GLU A 251 4.44 -1.23 -10.68
CA GLU A 251 4.20 -2.19 -11.76
C GLU A 251 2.73 -2.25 -12.18
N LEU A 252 1.81 -2.27 -11.21
CA LEU A 252 0.37 -2.22 -11.48
C LEU A 252 -0.01 -0.95 -12.28
N LYS A 253 0.55 0.21 -11.89
CA LYS A 253 0.30 1.50 -12.56
C LYS A 253 0.92 1.52 -13.97
N ALA A 254 2.07 0.89 -14.15
CA ALA A 254 2.82 0.90 -15.40
C ALA A 254 2.31 -0.07 -16.45
N HIS A 255 2.10 -1.32 -16.06
CA HIS A 255 1.89 -2.41 -16.99
C HIS A 255 0.55 -3.11 -16.79
N SER A 256 -0.23 -2.72 -15.77
CA SER A 256 -1.47 -3.41 -15.37
C SER A 256 -1.26 -4.91 -15.05
N THR A 257 -0.01 -5.33 -14.81
CA THR A 257 0.34 -6.70 -14.43
C THR A 257 -0.22 -6.98 -13.04
N ARG A 258 -0.75 -8.19 -12.83
CA ARG A 258 -1.35 -8.58 -11.54
C ARG A 258 -0.69 -9.77 -10.89
N LEU A 259 0.23 -10.44 -11.57
CA LEU A 259 0.93 -11.61 -11.07
C LEU A 259 2.43 -11.30 -11.05
N PHE A 260 3.03 -11.46 -9.89
CA PHE A 260 4.39 -11.04 -9.60
C PHE A 260 5.19 -12.21 -9.03
N HIS A 261 6.44 -12.35 -9.48
CA HIS A 261 7.47 -13.11 -8.80
C HIS A 261 8.36 -12.10 -8.09
N ILE A 262 8.35 -12.10 -6.76
CA ILE A 262 9.13 -11.18 -5.95
C ILE A 262 10.27 -11.95 -5.32
N ARG A 263 11.50 -11.47 -5.52
CA ARG A 263 12.72 -12.12 -5.04
C ARG A 263 13.60 -11.17 -4.27
N ASP A 264 14.05 -11.61 -3.11
CA ASP A 264 15.12 -10.99 -2.34
C ASP A 264 16.37 -11.88 -2.44
N ASN A 265 17.33 -11.44 -3.24
CA ASN A 265 18.58 -12.15 -3.48
C ASN A 265 19.48 -12.21 -2.23
N SER A 266 19.33 -11.28 -1.29
CA SER A 266 20.19 -11.20 -0.09
C SER A 266 19.90 -12.32 0.91
N ILE A 267 18.66 -12.79 0.96
CA ILE A 267 18.18 -13.84 1.87
C ILE A 267 17.66 -15.08 1.13
N ALA A 268 17.87 -15.15 -0.19
CA ALA A 268 17.42 -16.23 -1.06
C ALA A 268 15.91 -16.55 -0.86
N MET A 269 15.09 -15.51 -0.73
CA MET A 269 13.65 -15.64 -0.48
C MET A 269 12.87 -15.24 -1.72
N GLU A 270 11.85 -16.04 -2.03
CA GLU A 270 10.99 -15.84 -3.19
C GLU A 270 9.53 -16.02 -2.80
N VAL A 271 8.65 -15.22 -3.41
CA VAL A 271 7.21 -15.32 -3.26
C VAL A 271 6.54 -14.97 -4.58
N GLN A 272 5.47 -15.69 -4.88
CA GLN A 272 4.55 -15.31 -5.96
C GLN A 272 3.36 -14.59 -5.35
N VAL A 273 2.95 -13.48 -5.97
CA VAL A 273 1.88 -12.60 -5.53
C VAL A 273 0.93 -12.36 -6.68
N TRP A 274 -0.35 -12.68 -6.47
CA TRP A 274 -1.43 -12.36 -7.39
C TRP A 274 -2.36 -11.31 -6.76
N VAL A 275 -2.35 -10.11 -7.31
CA VAL A 275 -3.21 -9.00 -6.92
C VAL A 275 -4.61 -9.20 -7.51
N PHE A 276 -5.58 -9.47 -6.62
CA PHE A 276 -6.95 -9.80 -7.01
C PHE A 276 -7.90 -8.61 -6.95
N GLY A 277 -7.62 -7.65 -6.06
CA GLY A 277 -8.44 -6.46 -5.89
C GLY A 277 -7.73 -5.40 -5.05
N PHE A 278 -8.21 -4.17 -5.11
CA PHE A 278 -7.73 -3.03 -4.34
C PHE A 278 -8.91 -2.17 -3.90
N GLY A 279 -8.73 -1.38 -2.84
CA GLY A 279 -9.78 -0.55 -2.27
C GLY A 279 -10.78 -1.31 -1.40
N SER A 280 -10.49 -2.56 -1.02
CA SER A 280 -11.34 -3.30 -0.08
C SER A 280 -11.18 -2.71 1.33
N THR A 281 -12.26 -2.68 2.09
CA THR A 281 -12.21 -2.43 3.54
C THR A 281 -12.57 -3.72 4.25
N ILE A 282 -11.74 -4.16 5.20
CA ILE A 282 -11.98 -5.40 5.93
C ILE A 282 -12.04 -5.17 7.43
N SER A 283 -12.88 -5.94 8.12
CA SER A 283 -12.91 -5.96 9.58
C SER A 283 -13.03 -7.37 10.15
N PHE A 284 -12.53 -7.54 11.37
CA PHE A 284 -12.50 -8.80 12.11
C PHE A 284 -13.27 -8.67 13.43
N SER A 285 -13.60 -9.81 14.04
CA SER A 285 -14.27 -9.86 15.36
C SER A 285 -13.51 -9.16 16.49
N ASN A 286 -12.19 -9.06 16.39
CA ASN A 286 -11.33 -8.33 17.34
C ASN A 286 -11.29 -6.81 17.10
N SER A 287 -12.22 -6.26 16.32
CA SER A 287 -12.32 -4.83 15.97
C SER A 287 -11.13 -4.26 15.18
N HIS A 288 -10.28 -5.11 14.62
CA HIS A 288 -9.26 -4.65 13.68
C HIS A 288 -9.92 -4.27 12.35
N LEU A 289 -9.74 -3.02 11.92
CA LEU A 289 -10.25 -2.47 10.67
C LEU A 289 -9.04 -2.11 9.78
N LEU A 290 -9.02 -2.64 8.56
CA LEU A 290 -8.08 -2.22 7.53
C LEU A 290 -8.84 -1.61 6.36
N THR A 291 -8.47 -0.39 5.97
CA THR A 291 -9.05 0.36 4.87
C THR A 291 -8.15 0.35 3.64
N ASN A 292 -8.74 0.60 2.46
CA ASN A 292 -8.03 0.70 1.19
C ASN A 292 -7.02 -0.45 0.93
N CYS A 293 -7.41 -1.67 1.30
CA CYS A 293 -6.53 -2.83 1.22
C CYS A 293 -6.43 -3.36 -0.21
N MET A 294 -5.25 -3.86 -0.53
CA MET A 294 -5.03 -4.78 -1.63
C MET A 294 -5.33 -6.20 -1.16
N LYS A 295 -6.21 -6.90 -1.89
CA LYS A 295 -6.43 -8.34 -1.73
C LYS A 295 -5.41 -9.09 -2.58
N ILE A 296 -4.59 -9.89 -1.92
CA ILE A 296 -3.47 -10.61 -2.52
C ILE A 296 -3.67 -12.10 -2.30
N LEU A 297 -3.41 -12.89 -3.32
CA LEU A 297 -3.15 -14.31 -3.18
C LEU A 297 -1.64 -14.53 -3.25
N TYR A 298 -1.07 -15.30 -2.33
CA TYR A 298 0.38 -15.49 -2.30
C TYR A 298 0.80 -16.93 -1.98
N GLN A 299 1.96 -17.31 -2.50
CA GLN A 299 2.62 -18.58 -2.23
C GLN A 299 4.14 -18.38 -2.17
N ARG A 300 4.79 -19.06 -1.24
CA ARG A 300 6.25 -19.03 -1.12
C ARG A 300 6.89 -19.83 -2.25
N GLY A 301 8.06 -19.38 -2.70
CA GLY A 301 8.80 -19.98 -3.82
C GLY A 301 8.50 -19.34 -5.17
N GLY A 302 9.40 -19.56 -6.12
CA GLY A 302 9.28 -19.09 -7.49
C GLY A 302 8.29 -19.89 -8.35
N PRO A 303 7.99 -19.40 -9.56
CA PRO A 303 7.03 -20.03 -10.47
C PRO A 303 7.46 -21.46 -10.86
N PRO A 304 6.52 -22.42 -10.95
CA PRO A 304 6.83 -23.85 -11.12
C PRO A 304 7.56 -24.19 -12.43
N ASN A 305 7.36 -23.39 -13.49
CA ASN A 305 7.99 -23.59 -14.80
C ASN A 305 9.18 -22.65 -15.06
N GLY A 306 9.68 -21.97 -14.01
CA GLY A 306 10.67 -20.91 -14.12
C GLY A 306 10.10 -19.61 -14.73
N PRO A 307 10.84 -18.49 -14.62
CA PRO A 307 10.37 -17.18 -15.07
C PRO A 307 10.17 -17.10 -16.60
N GLN A 308 10.87 -17.92 -17.38
CA GLN A 308 10.88 -17.82 -18.84
C GLN A 308 9.64 -18.37 -19.57
N ASN A 309 8.82 -19.20 -18.90
CA ASN A 309 7.64 -19.83 -19.53
C ASN A 309 6.30 -19.28 -19.01
N SER A 310 6.34 -18.33 -18.08
CA SER A 310 5.13 -17.79 -17.44
C SER A 310 4.76 -16.46 -18.09
N GLN A 311 4.12 -16.51 -19.26
CA GLN A 311 3.55 -15.32 -19.87
C GLN A 311 2.63 -14.64 -18.83
N ASN A 312 2.87 -13.34 -18.57
CA ASN A 312 2.15 -12.49 -17.60
C ASN A 312 2.59 -12.56 -16.12
N ILE A 313 3.82 -12.99 -15.81
CA ILE A 313 4.42 -12.81 -14.48
C ILE A 313 5.54 -11.78 -14.56
N GLU A 314 5.43 -10.70 -13.79
CA GLU A 314 6.48 -9.68 -13.68
C GLU A 314 7.46 -10.01 -12.55
N LEU A 315 8.76 -9.76 -12.77
CA LEU A 315 9.80 -10.01 -11.77
C LEU A 315 10.12 -8.73 -11.00
N ILE A 316 9.92 -8.74 -9.69
CA ILE A 316 10.34 -7.66 -8.80
C ILE A 316 11.54 -8.12 -7.99
N GLU A 317 12.67 -7.46 -8.17
CA GLU A 317 13.85 -7.66 -7.32
C GLU A 317 13.83 -6.69 -6.14
N VAL A 318 13.85 -7.23 -4.92
CA VAL A 318 13.88 -6.46 -3.69
C VAL A 318 15.33 -6.38 -3.22
N ASP A 319 15.84 -5.16 -3.13
CA ASP A 319 17.20 -4.84 -2.70
C ASP A 319 17.28 -4.33 -1.25
N GLU A 320 16.14 -3.93 -0.66
CA GLU A 320 16.07 -3.49 0.73
C GLU A 320 16.02 -4.70 1.69
N PRO A 321 17.03 -4.86 2.58
CA PRO A 321 17.08 -5.99 3.49
C PRO A 321 15.85 -6.06 4.40
N ASN A 322 15.32 -7.27 4.58
CA ASN A 322 14.14 -7.57 5.39
C ASN A 322 12.80 -7.00 4.88
N ALA A 323 12.78 -6.25 3.77
CA ALA A 323 11.53 -5.70 3.26
C ALA A 323 10.57 -6.80 2.81
N LEU A 324 11.09 -7.83 2.11
CA LEU A 324 10.28 -8.96 1.65
C LEU A 324 9.81 -9.83 2.82
N SER A 325 10.63 -10.03 3.86
CA SER A 325 10.24 -10.84 5.02
C SER A 325 9.17 -10.14 5.84
N ALA A 326 9.29 -8.83 6.06
CA ALA A 326 8.28 -8.01 6.71
C ALA A 326 6.95 -8.01 5.92
N PHE A 327 7.02 -7.89 4.59
CA PHE A 327 5.85 -7.97 3.72
C PHE A 327 5.11 -9.31 3.85
N ILE A 328 5.84 -10.44 3.79
CA ILE A 328 5.23 -11.76 3.95
C ILE A 328 4.69 -11.96 5.37
N SER A 329 5.40 -11.48 6.40
CA SER A 329 4.94 -11.57 7.79
C SER A 329 3.61 -10.84 7.95
N ARG A 330 3.51 -9.61 7.44
CA ARG A 330 2.27 -8.83 7.49
C ARG A 330 1.11 -9.52 6.78
N LEU A 331 1.36 -10.17 5.65
CA LEU A 331 0.34 -10.98 4.96
C LEU A 331 -0.07 -12.21 5.79
N ASP A 332 0.89 -12.92 6.37
CA ASP A 332 0.64 -14.08 7.23
C ASP A 332 -0.13 -13.69 8.51
N ASP A 333 0.17 -12.54 9.10
CA ASP A 333 -0.51 -12.02 10.28
C ASP A 333 -2.00 -11.79 9.97
N VAL A 334 -2.31 -11.08 8.88
CA VAL A 334 -3.70 -10.85 8.46
C VAL A 334 -4.38 -12.16 8.05
N ASN A 335 -3.68 -13.04 7.33
CA ASN A 335 -4.18 -14.36 6.94
C ASN A 335 -4.59 -15.20 8.16
N SER A 336 -3.78 -15.19 9.23
CA SER A 336 -4.06 -15.96 10.45
C SER A 336 -5.33 -15.51 11.18
N ASN A 337 -5.78 -14.28 10.97
CA ASN A 337 -7.02 -13.74 11.51
C ASN A 337 -8.26 -14.08 10.65
N LEU A 338 -8.07 -14.56 9.41
CA LEU A 338 -9.19 -15.01 8.59
C LEU A 338 -9.75 -16.34 9.12
N PRO A 339 -11.07 -16.57 9.02
CA PRO A 339 -11.65 -17.90 9.23
C PRO A 339 -10.89 -18.95 8.41
N HIS A 340 -10.64 -20.12 9.00
CA HIS A 340 -9.78 -21.17 8.40
C HIS A 340 -10.11 -21.46 6.93
N ASP A 341 -11.40 -21.56 6.60
CA ASP A 341 -11.88 -21.85 5.24
C ASP A 341 -11.63 -20.72 4.23
N LEU A 342 -11.31 -19.51 4.69
CA LEU A 342 -10.99 -18.34 3.88
C LEU A 342 -9.48 -18.05 3.81
N GLN A 343 -8.65 -18.77 4.58
CA GLN A 343 -7.21 -18.57 4.60
C GLN A 343 -6.55 -18.99 3.29
N ARG A 344 -7.22 -19.85 2.49
CA ARG A 344 -6.68 -20.38 1.25
C ARG A 344 -7.69 -20.39 0.12
N MET A 345 -7.18 -20.24 -1.10
CA MET A 345 -7.88 -20.51 -2.34
C MET A 345 -7.02 -21.45 -3.17
N ASN A 346 -7.37 -22.75 -3.15
CA ASN A 346 -6.49 -23.83 -3.63
C ASN A 346 -5.14 -23.79 -2.88
N GLU A 347 -4.03 -23.78 -3.61
CA GLU A 347 -2.67 -23.73 -3.05
C GLU A 347 -2.29 -22.34 -2.51
N TRP A 348 -3.01 -21.29 -2.92
CA TRP A 348 -2.68 -19.91 -2.58
C TRP A 348 -3.21 -19.52 -1.21
N LYS A 349 -2.40 -18.82 -0.41
CA LYS A 349 -2.88 -18.12 0.78
C LYS A 349 -3.58 -16.83 0.40
N VAL A 350 -4.60 -16.44 1.16
CA VAL A 350 -5.33 -15.17 0.98
C VAL A 350 -4.80 -14.13 1.97
N GLY A 351 -4.31 -13.01 1.48
CA GLY A 351 -3.82 -11.90 2.30
C GLY A 351 -4.50 -10.58 1.95
N TYR A 352 -4.48 -9.67 2.91
CA TYR A 352 -4.84 -8.27 2.70
C TYR A 352 -3.76 -7.38 3.27
N ILE A 353 -3.42 -6.31 2.55
CA ILE A 353 -2.40 -5.36 2.97
C ILE A 353 -2.79 -3.94 2.57
N SER A 354 -2.56 -2.96 3.44
CA SER A 354 -2.75 -1.53 3.18
C SER A 354 -1.41 -0.79 3.27
N CYS A 355 -1.32 0.43 2.77
CA CYS A 355 -0.17 1.30 3.03
C CYS A 355 -0.22 1.93 4.43
N ASP A 356 -1.34 1.77 5.14
CA ASP A 356 -1.61 2.41 6.43
C ASP A 356 -0.84 1.79 7.59
#